data_AF-A0A7S3ZSQ2-F1
#
_entry.id   AF-A0A7S3ZSQ2-F1
#
_cell.length_a   1.000
_cell.length_b   1.000
_cell.length_c   1.000
_cell.angle_alpha   90.00
_cell.angle_beta   90.00
_cell.angle_gamma   90.00
#
_symmetry.space_group_name_H-M   'P 1'
#
loop_
_entity.id
_entity.type
_entity.pdbx_description
1 polymer ?
#
loop_
_entity_poly.entity_id
_entity_poly.type
_entity_poly.pdbx_seq_one_letter_code
_entity_poly.pdbx_strand_id
1 'polypeptide(L)'
;GENKNADLYPKRTSLVGLDARTPARPARQSSQLESYEFVLGAAEKLPFDDASFDAVVSTLCLCSVDDVEATILEVARVLKKNGRYGFVEHVAAEDGTLLDVQQRVLDPLQQRVANNCHLHRPIDRALLGATKKSGGPFTEVLEFEEYLD
;
A
#
# COMPACT_ATOMS: atom_id res chain seq x y z
N GLY A 1 -4.27 4.18 -8.74
CA GLY A 1 -3.94 5.54 -9.21
C GLY A 1 -3.49 5.58 -10.67
N GLU A 2 -2.72 6.61 -11.04
CA GLU A 2 -2.24 6.91 -12.41
C GLU A 2 -1.08 6.00 -12.91
N ASN A 3 -0.87 4.83 -12.30
CA ASN A 3 0.21 3.89 -12.63
C ASN A 3 1.63 4.51 -12.70
N LYS A 4 2.00 5.38 -11.75
CA LYS A 4 3.30 6.09 -11.78
C LYS A 4 4.52 5.16 -11.79
N ASN A 5 4.38 3.95 -11.23
CA ASN A 5 5.40 2.91 -11.13
C ASN A 5 5.50 2.02 -12.39
N ALA A 6 4.78 2.33 -13.48
CA ALA A 6 4.66 1.45 -14.65
C ALA A 6 5.99 0.87 -15.18
N ASP A 7 7.05 1.68 -15.17
CA ASP A 7 8.37 1.30 -15.70
C ASP A 7 9.29 0.60 -14.68
N LEU A 8 8.83 0.44 -13.44
CA LEU A 8 9.56 -0.24 -12.36
C LEU A 8 9.18 -1.72 -12.26
N TYR A 9 8.05 -2.12 -12.82
CA TYR A 9 7.61 -3.51 -12.82
C TYR A 9 8.48 -4.36 -13.77
N PRO A 10 8.68 -5.66 -13.47
CA PRO A 10 9.36 -6.56 -14.37
C PRO A 10 8.74 -6.57 -15.78
N LYS A 11 9.57 -6.82 -16.79
CA LYS A 11 9.08 -6.96 -18.17
C LYS A 11 8.05 -8.08 -18.27
N ARG A 12 7.04 -7.88 -19.11
CA ARG A 12 5.91 -8.78 -19.35
C ARG A 12 5.05 -9.02 -18.10
N THR A 13 4.89 -7.98 -17.27
CA THR A 13 3.94 -8.02 -16.15
C THR A 13 2.53 -7.76 -16.68
N SER A 14 1.57 -8.63 -16.32
CA SER A 14 0.14 -8.32 -16.41
C SER A 14 -0.29 -7.60 -15.14
N LEU A 15 -0.62 -6.32 -15.26
CA LEU A 15 -0.80 -5.42 -14.12
C LEU A 15 -2.26 -5.02 -13.94
N VAL A 16 -2.78 -5.17 -12.72
CA VAL A 16 -4.06 -4.59 -12.30
C VAL A 16 -3.78 -3.44 -11.34
N GLY A 17 -4.19 -2.23 -11.72
CA GLY A 17 -4.14 -1.05 -10.86
C GLY A 17 -5.49 -0.80 -10.21
N LEU A 18 -5.54 -0.75 -8.89
CA LEU A 18 -6.76 -0.42 -8.14
C LEU A 18 -6.64 0.94 -7.43
N ASP A 19 -7.74 1.67 -7.35
CA ASP A 19 -7.84 2.91 -6.56
C ASP A 19 -9.30 3.15 -6.16
N ALA A 20 -9.51 3.74 -4.98
CA ALA A 20 -10.85 4.13 -4.52
C ALA A 20 -11.43 5.29 -5.34
N ARG A 21 -10.61 5.97 -6.14
CA ARG A 21 -11.00 7.08 -6.99
C ARG A 21 -10.52 6.91 -8.42
N THR A 22 -11.32 7.39 -9.36
CA THR A 22 -10.88 7.53 -10.74
C THR A 22 -9.68 8.49 -10.80
N PRO A 23 -8.56 8.11 -11.42
CA PRO A 23 -7.39 8.97 -11.48
C PRO A 23 -7.69 10.24 -12.28
N ALA A 24 -7.19 11.38 -11.82
CA ALA A 24 -7.40 12.68 -12.48
C ALA A 24 -6.70 12.77 -13.84
N ARG A 25 -5.65 11.97 -14.06
CA ARG A 25 -4.96 11.83 -15.33
C ARG A 25 -5.00 10.38 -15.81
N PRO A 26 -4.86 10.13 -17.13
CA PRO A 26 -4.71 8.79 -17.64
C PRO A 26 -3.56 8.06 -16.95
N ALA A 27 -3.74 6.76 -16.72
CA ALA A 27 -2.68 5.92 -16.20
C ALA A 27 -1.50 5.89 -17.18
N ARG A 28 -0.27 6.01 -16.63
CA ARG A 28 0.96 5.85 -17.39
C ARG A 28 0.95 4.49 -18.07
N GLN A 29 1.15 4.51 -19.39
CA GLN A 29 1.35 3.32 -20.20
C GLN A 29 2.84 3.00 -20.21
N SER A 30 3.18 1.71 -20.11
CA SER A 30 4.54 1.24 -20.29
C SER A 30 4.54 0.09 -21.29
N SER A 31 5.43 0.15 -22.28
CA SER A 31 5.64 -0.92 -23.26
C SER A 31 6.26 -2.18 -22.64
N GLN A 32 6.70 -2.11 -21.39
CA GLN A 32 7.23 -3.26 -20.65
C GLN A 32 6.12 -4.12 -20.05
N LEU A 33 4.93 -3.58 -19.86
CA LEU A 33 3.78 -4.34 -19.37
C LEU A 33 3.21 -5.19 -20.51
N GLU A 34 2.76 -6.40 -20.16
CA GLU A 34 1.99 -7.24 -21.08
C GLU A 34 0.55 -6.73 -21.18
N SER A 35 -0.03 -6.32 -20.06
CA SER A 35 -1.36 -5.74 -19.98
C SER A 35 -1.46 -4.78 -18.79
N TYR A 36 -2.40 -3.83 -18.88
CA TYR A 36 -2.77 -2.98 -17.76
C TYR A 36 -4.29 -2.81 -17.71
N GLU A 37 -4.88 -3.15 -16.56
CA GLU A 37 -6.29 -2.91 -16.26
C GLU A 37 -6.40 -1.98 -15.07
N PHE A 38 -7.34 -1.02 -15.13
CA PHE A 38 -7.68 -0.18 -13.99
C PHE A 38 -9.02 -0.60 -13.39
N VAL A 39 -9.05 -0.81 -12.08
CA VAL A 39 -10.24 -1.19 -11.32
C VAL A 39 -10.54 -0.11 -10.29
N LEU A 40 -11.78 0.39 -10.29
CA LEU A 40 -12.27 1.28 -9.25
C LEU A 40 -12.74 0.44 -8.05
N GLY A 41 -12.13 0.63 -6.88
CA GLY A 41 -12.44 -0.17 -5.70
C GLY A 41 -11.65 0.26 -4.46
N ALA A 42 -12.14 -0.14 -3.28
CA ALA A 42 -11.48 0.11 -2.00
C ALA A 42 -10.46 -1.00 -1.69
N ALA A 43 -9.36 -0.67 -1.02
CA ALA A 43 -8.31 -1.64 -0.70
C ALA A 43 -8.72 -2.55 0.47
N GLU A 44 -9.64 -2.07 1.30
CA GLU A 44 -10.29 -2.75 2.42
C GLU A 44 -11.24 -3.87 1.97
N LYS A 45 -11.60 -3.89 0.68
CA LYS A 45 -12.46 -4.91 0.07
C LYS A 45 -12.14 -5.05 -1.42
N LEU A 46 -11.12 -5.83 -1.72
CA LEU A 46 -10.62 -6.05 -3.06
C LEU A 46 -11.64 -6.88 -3.88
N PRO A 47 -12.03 -6.43 -5.08
CA PRO A 47 -13.00 -7.12 -5.93
C PRO A 47 -12.34 -8.26 -6.74
N PHE A 48 -11.50 -9.05 -6.08
CA PHE A 48 -10.75 -10.15 -6.68
C PHE A 48 -10.94 -11.43 -5.88
N ASP A 49 -10.85 -12.57 -6.56
CA ASP A 49 -10.91 -13.89 -5.93
C ASP A 49 -9.66 -14.14 -5.06
N ASP A 50 -9.80 -15.07 -4.13
CA ASP A 50 -8.69 -15.55 -3.30
C ASP A 50 -7.55 -16.10 -4.19
N ALA A 51 -6.30 -15.92 -3.76
CA ALA A 51 -5.13 -16.47 -4.45
C ALA A 51 -5.06 -16.15 -5.96
N SER A 52 -5.40 -14.92 -6.34
CA SER A 52 -5.41 -14.45 -7.73
C SER A 52 -4.10 -13.81 -8.18
N PHE A 53 -3.29 -13.25 -7.27
CA PHE A 53 -2.07 -12.50 -7.60
C PHE A 53 -0.78 -13.17 -7.11
N ASP A 54 0.26 -13.14 -7.93
CA ASP A 54 1.61 -13.57 -7.55
C ASP A 54 2.32 -12.52 -6.67
N ALA A 55 1.98 -11.24 -6.87
CA ALA A 55 2.48 -10.14 -6.07
C ALA A 55 1.46 -9.01 -5.95
N VAL A 56 1.50 -8.30 -4.83
CA VAL A 56 0.78 -7.05 -4.59
C VAL A 56 1.81 -5.99 -4.23
N VAL A 57 1.61 -4.77 -4.74
CA VAL A 57 2.46 -3.63 -4.42
C VAL A 57 1.59 -2.45 -3.99
N SER A 58 1.88 -1.85 -2.84
CA SER A 58 1.27 -0.59 -2.41
C SER A 58 2.33 0.51 -2.26
N THR A 59 2.00 1.71 -2.71
CA THR A 59 2.88 2.87 -2.52
C THR A 59 2.06 4.05 -2.05
N LEU A 60 2.33 4.52 -0.83
CA LEU A 60 1.64 5.63 -0.15
C LEU A 60 0.12 5.41 -0.14
N CYS A 61 -0.29 4.20 0.22
CA CYS A 61 -1.68 3.75 0.20
C CYS A 61 -2.22 3.53 1.61
N LEU A 62 -1.50 2.78 2.45
CA LEU A 62 -1.98 2.38 3.77
C LEU A 62 -2.15 3.56 4.73
N CYS A 63 -1.44 4.66 4.51
CA CYS A 63 -1.66 5.89 5.27
C CYS A 63 -3.02 6.56 4.98
N SER A 64 -3.70 6.19 3.89
CA SER A 64 -4.93 6.86 3.42
C SER A 64 -6.19 6.00 3.50
N VAL A 65 -6.06 4.67 3.68
CA VAL A 65 -7.20 3.76 3.86
C VAL A 65 -7.94 4.03 5.16
N ASP A 66 -9.20 3.64 5.25
CA ASP A 66 -9.99 3.78 6.47
C ASP A 66 -9.63 2.67 7.48
N ASP A 67 -9.34 1.46 6.99
CA ASP A 67 -8.98 0.31 7.82
C ASP A 67 -7.73 -0.40 7.27
N VAL A 68 -6.60 -0.20 7.98
CA VAL A 68 -5.30 -0.79 7.63
C VAL A 68 -5.31 -2.31 7.81
N GLU A 69 -5.95 -2.80 8.88
CA GLU A 69 -5.96 -4.23 9.18
C GLU A 69 -6.79 -4.97 8.14
N ALA A 70 -7.99 -4.46 7.81
CA ALA A 70 -8.81 -5.02 6.74
C ALA A 70 -8.08 -5.01 5.39
N THR A 71 -7.38 -3.92 5.07
CA THR A 71 -6.57 -3.83 3.84
C THR A 71 -5.47 -4.90 3.80
N ILE A 72 -4.72 -5.06 4.89
CA ILE A 72 -3.67 -6.07 5.02
C ILE A 72 -4.23 -7.49 4.85
N LEU A 73 -5.40 -7.77 5.43
CA LEU A 73 -6.08 -9.06 5.30
C LEU A 73 -6.54 -9.33 3.87
N GLU A 74 -7.09 -8.33 3.18
CA GLU A 74 -7.47 -8.46 1.77
C GLU A 74 -6.26 -8.68 0.86
N VAL A 75 -5.16 -7.95 1.07
CA VAL A 75 -3.90 -8.17 0.35
C VAL A 75 -3.43 -9.61 0.52
N ALA A 76 -3.47 -10.13 1.74
CA ALA A 76 -3.11 -11.52 2.00
C ALA A 76 -4.06 -12.52 1.34
N ARG A 77 -5.37 -12.26 1.37
CA ARG A 77 -6.40 -13.12 0.76
C ARG A 77 -6.20 -13.27 -0.74
N VAL A 78 -5.93 -12.18 -1.44
CA VAL A 78 -5.78 -12.20 -2.91
C VAL A 78 -4.42 -12.72 -3.36
N LEU A 79 -3.42 -12.78 -2.47
CA LEU A 79 -2.12 -13.35 -2.79
C LEU A 79 -2.18 -14.88 -2.88
N LYS A 80 -1.56 -15.43 -3.92
CA LYS A 80 -1.30 -16.86 -4.04
C LYS A 80 -0.42 -17.34 -2.89
N LYS A 81 -0.43 -18.66 -2.65
CA LYS A 81 0.57 -19.27 -1.78
C LYS A 81 1.98 -18.93 -2.29
N ASN A 82 2.83 -18.42 -1.39
CA ASN A 82 4.17 -17.88 -1.67
C ASN A 82 4.20 -16.59 -2.51
N GLY A 83 3.05 -15.92 -2.69
CA GLY A 83 2.98 -14.60 -3.28
C GLY A 83 3.65 -13.55 -2.38
N ARG A 84 4.02 -12.41 -2.96
CA ARG A 84 4.80 -11.37 -2.27
C ARG A 84 4.02 -10.07 -2.15
N TYR A 85 4.05 -9.47 -0.97
CA TYR A 85 3.58 -8.10 -0.76
C TYR A 85 4.78 -7.17 -0.64
N GLY A 86 4.88 -6.18 -1.52
CA GLY A 86 5.85 -5.08 -1.43
C GLY A 86 5.14 -3.77 -1.09
N PHE A 87 5.72 -2.96 -0.22
CA PHE A 87 5.13 -1.70 0.19
C PHE A 87 6.18 -0.59 0.33
N VAL A 88 5.74 0.64 0.05
CA VAL A 88 6.47 1.88 0.41
C VAL A 88 5.44 2.81 1.01
N GLU A 89 5.54 3.07 2.30
CA GLU A 89 4.49 3.77 3.04
C GLU A 89 5.04 4.94 3.85
N HIS A 90 4.19 5.95 4.03
CA HIS A 90 4.43 6.99 5.02
C HIS A 90 4.17 6.40 6.41
N VAL A 91 5.13 6.55 7.32
CA VAL A 91 5.03 6.07 8.70
C VAL A 91 5.12 7.25 9.68
N ALA A 92 4.54 7.07 10.87
CA ALA A 92 4.74 7.99 11.97
C ALA A 92 6.23 8.01 12.35
N ALA A 93 6.77 9.20 12.60
CA ALA A 93 8.12 9.36 13.13
C ALA A 93 8.23 8.79 14.55
N GLU A 94 9.46 8.56 15.01
CA GLU A 94 9.71 8.07 16.36
C GLU A 94 9.03 8.94 17.43
N ASP A 95 8.35 8.29 18.38
CA ASP A 95 7.59 8.93 19.44
C ASP A 95 8.45 9.94 20.21
N GLY A 96 7.97 11.18 20.35
CA GLY A 96 8.64 12.24 21.11
C GLY A 96 9.67 13.07 20.34
N THR A 97 9.91 12.77 19.06
CA THR A 97 10.72 13.63 18.19
C THR A 97 10.00 14.91 17.80
N LEU A 98 10.74 15.93 17.34
CA LEU A 98 10.12 17.14 16.79
C LEU A 98 9.27 16.84 15.55
N LEU A 99 9.68 15.86 14.74
CA LEU A 99 8.95 15.43 13.57
C LEU A 99 7.63 14.74 13.94
N ASP A 100 7.62 13.90 14.98
CA ASP A 100 6.40 13.30 15.54
C ASP A 100 5.38 14.38 15.95
N VAL A 101 5.83 15.40 16.69
CA VAL A 101 4.98 16.53 17.08
C VAL A 101 4.42 17.27 15.86
N GLN A 102 5.26 17.54 14.86
CA GLN A 102 4.83 18.19 13.61
C GLN A 102 3.80 17.35 12.86
N GLN A 103 4.04 16.04 12.71
CA GLN A 103 3.10 15.14 12.06
C GLN A 103 1.75 15.12 12.77
N ARG A 104 1.72 15.00 14.11
CA ARG A 104 0.48 15.03 14.91
C ARG A 104 -0.32 16.32 14.71
N VAL A 105 0.36 17.47 14.75
CA VAL A 105 -0.28 18.78 14.63
C VAL A 105 -0.84 19.00 13.23
N LEU A 106 -0.12 18.55 12.19
CA LEU A 106 -0.51 18.74 10.79
C LEU A 106 -1.46 17.66 10.26
N ASP A 107 -1.60 16.53 10.95
CA ASP A 107 -2.41 15.38 10.54
C ASP A 107 -3.84 15.75 10.08
N PRO A 108 -4.62 16.58 10.82
CA PRO A 108 -5.99 16.91 10.40
C PRO A 108 -6.05 17.78 9.13
N LEU A 109 -5.00 18.55 8.85
CA LEU A 109 -4.90 19.30 7.60
C LEU A 109 -4.51 18.36 6.46
N GLN A 110 -3.52 17.50 6.68
CA GLN A 110 -3.07 16.51 5.70
C GLN A 110 -4.23 15.65 5.22
N GLN A 111 -5.03 15.08 6.12
CA GLN A 111 -6.16 14.22 5.76
C GLN A 111 -7.11 14.93 4.77
N ARG A 112 -7.33 16.24 4.94
CA ARG A 112 -8.22 17.02 4.08
C ARG A 112 -7.63 17.32 2.70
N VAL A 113 -6.32 17.55 2.59
CA VAL A 113 -5.69 18.04 1.36
C VAL A 113 -4.94 16.96 0.59
N ALA A 114 -4.59 15.85 1.24
CA ALA A 114 -3.80 14.77 0.70
C ALA A 114 -4.57 13.45 0.78
N ASN A 115 -5.82 13.45 0.28
CA ASN A 115 -6.53 12.21 -0.02
C ASN A 115 -6.77 11.28 1.18
N ASN A 116 -7.00 11.85 2.38
CA ASN A 116 -7.10 11.13 3.65
C ASN A 116 -5.78 10.59 4.21
N CYS A 117 -4.63 11.03 3.71
CA CYS A 117 -3.33 10.64 4.26
C CYS A 117 -3.20 11.07 5.73
N HIS A 118 -2.98 10.10 6.60
CA HIS A 118 -2.65 10.30 8.01
C HIS A 118 -1.12 10.32 8.18
N LEU A 119 -0.56 11.50 8.48
CA LEU A 119 0.86 11.73 8.76
C LEU A 119 1.35 11.01 10.01
N HIS A 120 0.50 10.84 11.01
CA HIS A 120 0.89 10.28 12.30
C HIS A 120 0.32 8.86 12.50
N ARG A 121 0.25 8.06 11.42
CA ARG A 121 -0.26 6.70 11.49
C ARG A 121 0.90 5.69 11.61
N PRO A 122 0.94 4.82 12.64
CA PRO A 122 2.02 3.86 12.85
C PRO A 122 1.83 2.61 11.96
N ILE A 123 1.98 2.79 10.64
CA ILE A 123 1.81 1.74 9.63
C ILE A 123 2.85 0.62 9.77
N ASP A 124 4.08 0.99 10.14
CA ASP A 124 5.17 0.08 10.48
C ASP A 124 4.72 -0.96 11.52
N ARG A 125 4.08 -0.52 12.62
CA ARG A 125 3.62 -1.40 13.69
C ARG A 125 2.50 -2.33 13.22
N ALA A 126 1.61 -1.84 12.35
CA ALA A 126 0.54 -2.66 11.78
C ALA A 126 1.10 -3.76 10.86
N LEU A 127 2.03 -3.41 9.96
CA LEU A 127 2.69 -4.36 9.06
C LEU A 127 3.57 -5.37 9.81
N LEU A 128 4.31 -4.93 10.82
CA LEU A 128 5.09 -5.81 11.71
C LEU A 128 4.17 -6.71 12.57
N GLY A 129 3.01 -6.19 12.99
CA GLY A 129 1.98 -6.97 13.68
C GLY A 129 1.44 -8.11 12.81
N ALA A 130 1.26 -7.86 11.52
CA ALA A 130 0.78 -8.83 10.53
C ALA A 130 1.80 -9.93 10.18
N THR A 131 3.06 -9.83 10.64
CA THR A 131 4.17 -10.72 10.22
C THR A 131 4.70 -11.63 11.35
N LYS A 132 3.86 -12.01 12.32
CA LYS A 132 4.28 -12.88 13.43
C LYS A 132 4.19 -14.38 13.10
N LYS A 133 5.28 -15.10 13.41
CA LYS A 133 5.55 -16.57 13.32
C LYS A 133 4.45 -17.54 13.79
N SER A 134 3.31 -17.08 14.32
CA SER A 134 2.21 -17.94 14.78
C SER A 134 0.85 -17.22 14.76
N GLY A 135 0.48 -16.66 13.60
CA GLY A 135 -0.92 -16.27 13.36
C GLY A 135 -1.17 -15.11 12.40
N GLY A 136 -0.14 -14.39 11.97
CA GLY A 136 -0.30 -13.33 10.97
C GLY A 136 -0.42 -13.90 9.53
N PRO A 137 -1.04 -13.15 8.59
CA PRO A 137 -1.19 -13.62 7.21
C PRO A 137 0.13 -13.72 6.43
N PHE A 138 1.19 -13.04 6.90
CA PHE A 138 2.50 -13.06 6.25
C PHE A 138 3.52 -13.80 7.10
N THR A 139 4.37 -14.58 6.43
CA THR A 139 5.34 -15.48 7.08
C THR A 139 6.66 -14.80 7.44
N GLU A 140 7.06 -13.76 6.70
CA GLU A 140 8.32 -13.05 6.89
C GLU A 140 8.27 -11.63 6.30
N VAL A 141 9.07 -10.72 6.87
CA VAL A 141 9.46 -9.44 6.26
C VAL A 141 10.90 -9.59 5.83
N LEU A 142 11.17 -9.43 4.54
CA LEU A 142 12.50 -9.65 3.97
C LEU A 142 13.39 -8.40 4.11
N GLU A 143 12.83 -7.22 3.90
CA GLU A 143 13.53 -5.94 3.95
C GLU A 143 12.58 -4.88 4.55
N PHE A 144 13.09 -4.08 5.49
CA PHE A 144 12.40 -2.92 6.04
C PHE A 144 13.42 -1.79 6.10
N GLU A 145 13.26 -0.79 5.24
CA GLU A 145 14.08 0.41 5.25
C GLU A 145 13.22 1.58 5.70
N GLU A 146 13.54 2.13 6.86
CA GLU A 146 12.91 3.34 7.38
C GLU A 146 13.74 4.54 6.91
N TYR A 147 13.25 5.27 5.93
CA TYR A 147 13.88 6.51 5.47
C TYR A 147 13.45 7.64 6.40
N LEU A 148 14.27 7.90 7.42
CA LEU A 148 14.22 9.13 8.21
C LEU A 148 15.09 10.17 7.50
N ASP A 149 14.48 11.22 6.95
CA ASP A 149 15.20 12.46 6.60
C ASP A 149 15.46 13.30 7.86
#